data_AF-A0A7L2B6A2-F1
#
_entry.id   AF-A0A7L2B6A2-F1
#
_cell.length_a   1.000
_cell.length_b   1.000
_cell.length_c   1.000
_cell.angle_alpha   90.00
_cell.angle_beta   90.00
_cell.angle_gamma   90.00
#
_symmetry.space_group_name_H-M   'P 1'
#
loop_
_entity.id
_entity.type
_entity.pdbx_description
1 polymer ?
#
loop_
_entity_poly.entity_id
_entity_poly.type
_entity_poly.pdbx_seq_one_letter_code
_entity_poly.pdbx_strand_id
1 'polypeptide(L)'
;SRLSMGTENAAESVIDPDMVALFKDFLGEEDSSGTFVPFTETKPVAQPYHYVVRDTQQKGLYLHDGHLVATNLQGANSSQEGGCNGWEEVAPPPMGAPTHLPHLLAEPISVVPNRHLERQRCPLIVGIRGGEQALSCGTGPEPQLKIEDVKLLDLFSAGDKATPYTFYKTFSGSTHTFEAAAFPGRFLSTA
;
A
#
# COMPACT_ATOMS: atom_id res chain seq x y z
N SER A 1 -46.65 12.79 7.21
CA SER A 1 -45.37 12.30 7.76
C SER A 1 -44.22 12.87 6.96
N ARG A 2 -43.38 13.73 7.54
CA ARG A 2 -42.12 14.19 6.95
C ARG A 2 -41.01 13.60 7.79
N LEU A 3 -40.25 12.67 7.24
CA LEU A 3 -39.05 12.16 7.89
C LEU A 3 -37.92 13.15 7.58
N SER A 4 -37.43 13.78 8.63
CA SER A 4 -36.26 14.64 8.64
C SER A 4 -35.04 13.81 8.27
N MET A 5 -34.31 14.26 7.26
CA MET A 5 -32.99 13.73 6.91
C MET A 5 -32.07 14.08 8.07
N GLY A 6 -31.63 13.07 8.82
CA GLY A 6 -30.59 13.25 9.83
C GLY A 6 -29.34 13.74 9.12
N THR A 7 -28.83 14.89 9.55
CA THR A 7 -27.47 15.31 9.26
C THR A 7 -26.56 14.32 9.97
N GLU A 8 -26.19 13.25 9.28
CA GLU A 8 -25.16 12.34 9.75
C GLU A 8 -23.89 13.17 9.93
N ASN A 9 -23.55 13.30 11.20
CA ASN A 9 -22.40 13.99 11.74
C ASN A 9 -21.18 13.62 10.90
N ALA A 10 -20.52 14.63 10.32
CA ALA A 10 -19.29 14.48 9.56
C ALA A 10 -18.39 13.49 10.31
N ALA A 11 -18.09 12.37 9.64
CA ALA A 11 -17.22 11.34 10.16
C ALA A 11 -16.04 12.00 10.85
N GLU A 12 -15.90 11.78 12.16
CA GLU A 12 -14.59 11.78 12.80
C GLU A 12 -13.80 10.68 12.07
N SER A 13 -13.27 11.03 10.90
CA SER A 13 -12.41 10.16 10.14
C SER A 13 -11.26 9.90 11.08
N VAL A 14 -11.08 8.65 11.48
CA VAL A 14 -9.84 8.21 12.11
C VAL A 14 -8.74 8.55 11.11
N ILE A 15 -8.11 9.72 11.29
CA ILE A 15 -7.05 10.16 10.41
C ILE A 15 -5.87 9.31 10.83
N ASP A 16 -5.57 8.31 9.99
CA ASP A 16 -4.46 7.39 10.18
C ASP A 16 -3.18 8.21 10.48
N PRO A 17 -2.58 8.08 11.69
CA PRO A 17 -1.43 8.87 12.11
C PRO A 17 -0.26 8.75 11.14
N ASP A 18 -0.07 7.58 10.52
CA ASP A 18 0.99 7.35 9.55
C ASP A 18 0.73 8.12 8.26
N MET A 19 -0.55 8.24 7.85
CA MET A 19 -0.91 9.09 6.72
C MET A 19 -0.68 10.56 7.06
N VAL A 20 -1.04 11.01 8.27
CA VAL A 20 -0.76 12.40 8.68
C VAL A 20 0.74 12.68 8.62
N ALA A 21 1.56 11.78 9.14
CA ALA A 21 3.01 11.89 9.11
C ALA A 21 3.55 11.92 7.67
N LEU A 22 3.07 11.01 6.81
CA LEU A 22 3.45 10.96 5.39
C LEU A 22 3.14 12.27 4.67
N PHE A 23 1.91 12.79 4.79
CA PHE A 23 1.54 14.05 4.15
C PHE A 23 2.37 15.22 4.71
N LYS A 24 2.60 15.24 6.02
CA LYS A 24 3.44 16.27 6.68
C LYS A 24 4.89 16.21 6.23
N ASP A 25 5.46 15.02 6.06
CA ASP A 25 6.86 14.86 5.65
C ASP A 25 7.09 15.31 4.20
N PHE A 26 6.15 15.01 3.31
CA PHE A 26 6.25 15.35 1.89
C PHE A 26 5.80 16.77 1.56
N LEU A 27 4.76 17.27 2.23
CA LEU A 27 4.08 18.52 1.85
C LEU A 27 4.21 19.63 2.89
N GLY A 28 4.62 19.32 4.12
CA GLY A 28 4.69 20.28 5.22
C GLY A 28 3.43 20.32 6.08
N GLU A 29 3.38 21.30 6.98
CA GLU A 29 2.18 21.55 7.79
C GLU A 29 1.09 22.18 6.93
N GLU A 30 -0.16 21.78 7.18
CA GLU A 30 -1.31 22.50 6.64
C GLU A 30 -1.64 23.68 7.57
N ASP A 31 -1.86 24.84 6.98
CA ASP A 31 -2.47 25.95 7.70
C ASP A 31 -3.98 25.74 7.89
N SER A 32 -4.63 26.62 8.65
CA SER A 32 -6.08 26.55 8.92
C SER A 32 -6.95 26.72 7.66
N SER A 33 -6.37 27.03 6.50
CA SER A 33 -7.05 27.13 5.21
C SER A 33 -6.95 25.85 4.36
N GLY A 34 -6.22 24.84 4.84
CA GLY A 34 -5.94 23.63 4.07
C GLY A 34 -4.86 23.83 3.00
N THR A 35 -4.09 24.92 3.09
CA THR A 35 -2.95 25.19 2.20
C THR A 35 -1.67 24.70 2.86
N PHE A 36 -0.87 23.94 2.13
CA PHE A 36 0.43 23.49 2.61
C PHE A 36 1.45 24.62 2.57
N VAL A 37 2.07 24.92 3.70
CA VAL A 37 3.23 25.81 3.73
C VAL A 37 4.47 25.00 3.32
N PRO A 38 5.11 25.32 2.16
CA PRO A 38 6.32 24.62 1.76
C PRO A 38 7.41 24.83 2.81
N PHE A 39 8.19 23.78 3.08
CA PHE A 39 9.32 23.87 4.02
C PHE A 39 10.27 25.00 3.61
N THR A 40 10.57 25.92 4.54
CA THR A 40 11.49 27.05 4.32
C THR A 40 12.97 26.66 4.46
N GLU A 41 13.26 25.38 4.70
CA GLU A 41 14.62 24.86 4.86
C GLU A 41 14.85 23.63 3.99
N THR A 42 16.11 23.46 3.58
CA THR A 42 16.67 22.36 2.79
C THR A 42 16.52 21.02 3.51
N LYS A 43 15.29 20.52 3.63
CA LYS A 43 14.97 19.20 4.16
C LYS A 43 15.42 18.16 3.14
N PRO A 44 16.06 17.06 3.54
CA PRO A 44 16.34 15.95 2.62
C PRO A 44 15.03 15.48 1.98
N VAL A 45 15.11 15.12 0.69
CA VAL A 45 13.96 14.61 -0.08
C VAL A 45 13.30 13.48 0.72
N ALA A 46 12.01 13.64 1.02
CA ALA A 46 11.25 12.65 1.79
C ALA A 46 11.29 11.29 1.06
N GLN A 47 11.43 10.21 1.83
CA GLN A 47 11.48 8.86 1.28
C GLN A 47 10.09 8.24 1.24
N PRO A 48 9.78 7.38 0.25
CA PRO A 48 8.54 6.62 0.25
C PRO A 48 8.35 5.86 1.55
N TYR A 49 7.11 5.82 2.05
CA TYR A 49 6.76 4.97 3.19
C TYR A 49 6.52 3.55 2.69
N HIS A 50 6.89 2.56 3.50
CA HIS A 50 6.84 1.16 3.11
C HIS A 50 5.89 0.38 4.01
N TYR A 51 4.95 -0.34 3.41
CA TYR A 51 3.95 -1.12 4.10
C TYR A 51 3.92 -2.55 3.60
N VAL A 52 3.81 -3.51 4.51
CA VAL A 52 3.46 -4.90 4.15
C VAL A 52 1.94 -5.00 4.15
N VAL A 53 1.36 -5.11 2.97
CA VAL A 53 -0.10 -5.21 2.81
C VAL A 53 -0.52 -6.68 2.81
N ARG A 54 -1.60 -6.96 3.52
CA ARG A 54 -2.31 -8.25 3.47
C ARG A 54 -3.76 -8.04 3.12
N ASP A 55 -4.35 -9.00 2.44
CA ASP A 55 -5.79 -9.00 2.18
C ASP A 55 -6.60 -9.48 3.40
N THR A 56 -7.93 -9.51 3.26
CA THR A 56 -8.85 -9.95 4.32
C THR A 56 -8.70 -11.42 4.69
N GLN A 57 -8.08 -12.23 3.83
CA GLN A 57 -7.74 -13.64 4.07
C GLN A 57 -6.34 -13.81 4.65
N GLN A 58 -5.66 -12.73 5.06
CA GLN A 58 -4.28 -12.72 5.57
C GLN A 58 -3.23 -13.15 4.53
N LYS A 59 -3.55 -13.11 3.24
CA LYS A 59 -2.55 -13.34 2.17
C LYS A 59 -1.68 -12.10 2.01
N GLY A 60 -0.37 -12.29 1.98
CA GLY A 60 0.58 -11.23 1.64
C GLY A 60 0.69 -11.04 0.13
N LEU A 61 1.08 -9.84 -0.30
CA LEU A 61 1.41 -9.58 -1.70
C LEU A 61 2.86 -9.96 -2.00
N TYR A 62 3.11 -10.59 -3.14
CA TYR A 62 4.45 -11.02 -3.57
C TYR A 62 4.65 -10.72 -5.03
N LEU A 63 5.90 -10.41 -5.41
CA LEU A 63 6.25 -10.28 -6.81
C LEU A 63 6.62 -11.65 -7.40
N HIS A 64 5.82 -12.12 -8.36
CA HIS A 64 6.05 -13.36 -9.10
C HIS A 64 5.92 -13.08 -10.60
N ASP A 65 6.95 -13.39 -11.39
CA ASP A 65 7.01 -13.16 -12.84
C ASP A 65 6.55 -11.75 -13.26
N GLY A 66 6.95 -10.71 -12.51
CA GLY A 66 6.57 -9.33 -12.80
C GLY A 66 5.12 -8.97 -12.47
N HIS A 67 4.39 -9.83 -11.76
CA HIS A 67 3.03 -9.59 -11.31
C HIS A 67 2.96 -9.63 -9.78
N LEU A 68 2.11 -8.79 -9.19
CA LEU A 68 1.78 -8.89 -7.77
C LEU A 68 0.71 -9.97 -7.58
N VAL A 69 1.06 -10.99 -6.81
CA VAL A 69 0.20 -12.12 -6.49
C VAL A 69 -0.02 -12.17 -4.99
N ALA A 70 -1.29 -12.32 -4.57
CA ALA A 70 -1.62 -12.56 -3.18
C ALA A 70 -1.49 -14.06 -2.88
N THR A 71 -0.62 -14.43 -1.94
CA THR A 71 -0.51 -15.82 -1.47
C THR A 71 -0.36 -15.88 0.03
N ASN A 72 -0.63 -17.05 0.61
CA ASN A 72 -0.44 -17.25 2.04
C ASN A 72 1.03 -17.02 2.37
N LEU A 73 1.29 -16.22 3.41
CA LEU A 73 2.58 -16.23 4.07
C LEU A 73 2.75 -17.65 4.60
N GLN A 74 3.51 -18.48 3.88
CA GLN A 74 3.99 -19.74 4.42
C GLN A 74 4.94 -19.33 5.55
N GLY A 75 4.38 -19.19 6.75
CA GLY A 75 5.17 -18.86 7.93
C GLY A 75 6.27 -19.92 8.02
N ALA A 76 7.49 -19.48 8.26
CA ALA A 76 8.65 -20.34 8.53
C ALA A 76 8.47 -21.25 9.78
N ASN A 77 7.24 -21.39 10.29
CA ASN A 77 6.88 -22.16 11.47
C ASN A 77 5.64 -23.06 11.28
N SER A 78 5.15 -23.24 10.04
CA SER A 78 4.06 -24.18 9.74
C SER A 78 4.50 -25.65 9.74
N SER A 79 5.80 -25.92 9.93
CA SER A 79 6.35 -27.26 10.03
C SER A 79 6.38 -27.83 11.47
N GLN A 80 5.89 -27.10 12.47
CA GLN A 80 5.97 -27.51 13.88
C GLN A 80 4.60 -27.71 14.56
N GLU A 81 3.56 -28.06 13.79
CA GLU A 81 2.40 -28.78 14.34
C GLU A 81 2.52 -30.28 14.01
N GLY A 82 3.63 -30.87 14.43
CA GLY A 82 3.72 -32.31 14.67
C GLY A 82 3.11 -32.58 16.04
N GLY A 83 2.03 -33.37 16.05
CA GLY A 83 1.27 -33.69 17.26
C GLY A 83 2.15 -34.14 18.43
N CYS A 84 1.70 -33.81 19.63
CA CYS A 84 2.21 -34.32 20.88
C CYS A 84 2.10 -35.84 20.95
N ASN A 85 3.06 -36.59 20.39
CA ASN A 85 3.25 -37.99 20.72
C ASN A 85 4.66 -38.46 20.39
N GLY A 86 5.42 -38.72 21.45
CA GLY A 86 6.58 -39.62 21.43
C GLY A 86 7.91 -38.90 21.20
N TRP A 87 8.77 -38.96 22.21
CA TRP A 87 10.19 -38.74 22.06
C TRP A 87 10.76 -39.83 21.14
N GLU A 88 10.96 -39.54 19.86
CA GLU A 88 11.81 -40.37 19.02
C GLU A 88 12.77 -39.48 18.22
N GLU A 89 14.04 -39.80 18.40
CA GLU A 89 15.23 -39.13 17.92
C GLU A 89 15.20 -38.96 16.39
N VAL A 90 14.93 -37.75 15.90
CA VAL A 90 15.04 -37.44 14.48
C VAL A 90 16.48 -37.08 14.18
N ALA A 91 17.16 -37.94 13.41
CA ALA A 91 18.51 -37.73 12.93
C ALA A 91 18.68 -36.35 12.27
N PRO A 92 19.85 -35.69 12.43
CA PRO A 92 20.11 -34.43 11.75
C PRO A 92 20.01 -34.62 10.23
N PRO A 93 19.43 -33.65 9.49
CA PRO A 93 19.27 -33.78 8.05
C PRO A 93 20.63 -33.93 7.36
N PRO A 94 20.72 -34.70 6.26
CA PRO A 94 21.96 -34.86 5.52
C PRO A 94 22.46 -33.49 5.04
N MET A 95 23.70 -33.16 5.38
CA MET A 95 24.38 -31.96 4.90
C MET A 95 24.41 -31.99 3.37
N GLY A 96 23.62 -31.12 2.74
CA GLY A 96 23.54 -31.03 1.28
C GLY A 96 22.24 -30.48 0.71
N ALA A 97 21.17 -30.35 1.51
CA ALA A 97 19.98 -29.62 1.08
C ALA A 97 20.25 -28.10 1.16
N PRO A 98 20.01 -27.32 0.09
CA PRO A 98 20.10 -25.87 0.18
C PRO A 98 18.99 -25.35 1.10
N THR A 99 19.34 -25.02 2.35
CA THR A 99 18.42 -24.45 3.37
C THR A 99 18.04 -23.00 3.10
N HIS A 100 18.09 -22.56 1.85
CA HIS A 100 17.63 -21.25 1.43
C HIS A 100 16.75 -21.44 0.20
N LEU A 101 15.55 -21.96 0.44
CA LEU A 101 14.41 -21.44 -0.33
C LEU A 101 14.50 -19.91 -0.18
N PRO A 102 14.53 -19.12 -1.27
CA PRO A 102 14.37 -17.69 -1.13
C PRO A 102 13.07 -17.52 -0.35
N HIS A 103 13.18 -17.04 0.88
CA HIS A 103 12.01 -16.71 1.68
C HIS A 103 11.22 -15.78 0.76
N LEU A 104 10.07 -16.26 0.26
CA LEU A 104 9.10 -15.41 -0.38
C LEU A 104 8.70 -14.44 0.73
N LEU A 105 9.38 -13.30 0.76
CA LEU A 105 9.06 -12.20 1.67
C LEU A 105 8.01 -11.38 0.94
N ALA A 106 6.98 -10.97 1.68
CA ALA A 106 5.94 -10.11 1.12
C ALA A 106 6.62 -8.87 0.51
N GLU A 107 6.25 -8.55 -0.72
CA GLU A 107 6.75 -7.38 -1.43
C GLU A 107 6.22 -6.12 -0.72
N PRO A 108 7.10 -5.27 -0.16
CA PRO A 108 6.67 -4.05 0.49
C PRO A 108 6.07 -3.08 -0.53
N ILE A 109 4.87 -2.61 -0.23
CA ILE A 109 4.21 -1.54 -0.98
C ILE A 109 4.82 -0.21 -0.55
N SER A 110 5.38 0.51 -1.50
CA SER A 110 5.95 1.84 -1.32
C SER A 110 4.88 2.88 -1.67
N VAL A 111 4.76 3.93 -0.88
CA VAL A 111 3.77 4.99 -1.13
C VAL A 111 4.34 6.38 -0.90
N VAL A 112 3.88 7.33 -1.73
CA VAL A 112 4.06 8.78 -1.56
C VAL A 112 2.71 9.47 -1.78
N PRO A 113 2.44 10.64 -1.19
CA PRO A 113 1.17 11.32 -1.40
C PRO A 113 1.12 11.93 -2.81
N ASN A 114 -0.05 11.98 -3.44
CA ASN A 114 -0.25 12.81 -4.62
C ASN A 114 -0.72 14.21 -4.21
N ARG A 115 0.18 15.20 -4.28
CA ARG A 115 -0.07 16.59 -3.87
C ARG A 115 -1.05 17.37 -4.74
N HIS A 116 -1.38 16.86 -5.93
CA HIS A 116 -2.25 17.55 -6.89
C HIS A 116 -3.71 17.12 -6.77
N LEU A 117 -4.00 16.13 -5.91
CA LEU A 117 -5.35 15.65 -5.63
C LEU A 117 -5.76 16.01 -4.20
N GLU A 118 -7.07 16.01 -3.95
CA GLU A 118 -7.65 16.37 -2.65
C GLU A 118 -7.14 15.47 -1.51
N ARG A 119 -6.33 16.04 -0.60
CA ARG A 119 -5.76 15.35 0.55
C ARG A 119 -6.79 14.59 1.39
N GLN A 120 -7.98 15.15 1.57
CA GLN A 120 -9.05 14.56 2.39
C GLN A 120 -9.47 13.16 1.91
N ARG A 121 -9.23 12.84 0.64
CA ARG A 121 -9.46 11.50 0.07
C ARG A 121 -8.24 10.57 0.15
N CYS A 122 -7.17 11.00 0.81
CA CYS A 122 -5.90 10.29 0.97
C CYS A 122 -5.36 9.71 -0.35
N PRO A 123 -5.05 10.55 -1.35
CA PRO A 123 -4.50 10.11 -2.62
C PRO A 123 -3.04 9.67 -2.48
N LEU A 124 -2.74 8.41 -2.77
CA LEU A 124 -1.41 7.82 -2.66
C LEU A 124 -0.94 7.33 -4.02
N ILE A 125 0.26 7.74 -4.44
CA ILE A 125 0.98 7.11 -5.55
C ILE A 125 1.60 5.83 -5.00
N VAL A 126 1.31 4.69 -5.63
CA VAL A 126 1.66 3.38 -5.10
C VAL A 126 2.72 2.71 -5.97
N GLY A 127 3.66 2.03 -5.35
CA GLY A 127 4.72 1.28 -6.02
C GLY A 127 5.27 0.13 -5.20
N ILE A 128 6.33 -0.48 -5.71
CA ILE A 128 7.05 -1.59 -5.11
C ILE A 128 8.56 -1.36 -5.24
N ARG A 129 9.39 -2.32 -4.78
CA ARG A 129 10.85 -2.24 -4.90
C ARG A 129 11.44 -0.94 -4.35
N GLY A 130 10.90 -0.48 -3.22
CA GLY A 130 11.35 0.76 -2.58
C GLY A 130 10.93 2.04 -3.31
N GLY A 131 9.95 1.96 -4.22
CA GLY A 131 9.48 3.08 -5.02
C GLY A 131 10.21 3.26 -6.35
N GLU A 132 11.01 2.29 -6.77
CA GLU A 132 11.67 2.28 -8.08
C GLU A 132 10.72 1.87 -9.21
N GLN A 133 9.62 1.16 -8.89
CA GLN A 133 8.58 0.78 -9.83
C GLN A 133 7.20 1.18 -9.30
N ALA A 134 6.31 1.66 -10.17
CA ALA A 134 4.98 2.13 -9.80
C ALA A 134 3.87 1.16 -10.26
N LEU A 135 2.77 1.13 -9.51
CA LEU A 135 1.55 0.44 -9.88
C LEU A 135 0.65 1.39 -10.67
N SER A 136 0.32 1.01 -11.90
CA SER A 136 -0.49 1.79 -12.85
C SER A 136 -1.79 1.06 -13.14
N CYS A 137 -2.93 1.74 -13.13
CA CYS A 137 -4.18 1.20 -13.67
C CYS A 137 -4.28 1.37 -15.20
N GLY A 138 -3.27 1.98 -15.83
CA GLY A 138 -3.29 2.36 -17.24
C GLY A 138 -4.19 3.57 -17.52
N THR A 139 -4.28 3.94 -18.80
CA THR A 139 -5.10 5.05 -19.31
C THR A 139 -6.11 4.58 -20.37
N GLY A 140 -6.21 3.27 -20.56
CA GLY A 140 -7.11 2.65 -21.53
C GLY A 140 -8.58 2.69 -21.08
N PRO A 141 -9.50 2.18 -21.92
CA PRO A 141 -10.91 2.11 -21.58
C PRO A 141 -11.22 1.13 -20.44
N GLU A 142 -10.38 0.10 -20.28
CA GLU A 142 -10.48 -0.87 -19.19
C GLU A 142 -9.30 -0.71 -18.22
N PRO A 143 -9.58 -0.68 -16.90
CA PRO A 143 -8.53 -0.63 -15.89
C PRO A 143 -7.74 -1.94 -15.91
N GLN A 144 -6.43 -1.86 -16.07
CA GLN A 144 -5.54 -3.01 -15.94
C GLN A 144 -4.37 -2.63 -15.06
N LEU A 145 -4.24 -3.33 -13.93
CA LEU A 145 -3.12 -3.10 -13.01
C LEU A 145 -1.82 -3.62 -13.64
N LYS A 146 -0.84 -2.73 -13.75
CA LYS A 146 0.47 -2.98 -14.36
C LYS A 146 1.56 -2.45 -13.45
N ILE A 147 2.72 -3.08 -13.52
CA ILE A 147 3.94 -2.60 -12.90
C ILE A 147 4.74 -1.89 -13.99
N GLU A 148 5.10 -0.63 -13.75
CA GLU A 148 5.86 0.19 -14.68
C GLU A 148 7.18 0.64 -14.06
N ASP A 149 8.24 0.69 -14.87
CA ASP A 149 9.59 1.09 -14.48
C ASP A 149 9.68 2.62 -14.39
N VAL A 150 8.97 3.20 -13.43
CA VAL A 150 8.92 4.64 -13.14
C VAL A 150 8.95 4.86 -11.64
N LYS A 151 9.78 5.82 -11.20
CA LYS A 151 9.99 6.09 -9.79
C LYS A 151 8.86 6.90 -9.18
N LEU A 152 8.52 6.58 -7.93
CA LEU A 152 7.48 7.28 -7.18
C LEU A 152 7.81 8.76 -6.97
N LEU A 153 9.08 9.09 -6.74
CA LEU A 153 9.50 10.48 -6.54
C LEU A 153 9.47 11.32 -7.83
N ASP A 154 9.63 10.67 -8.99
CA ASP A 154 9.45 11.32 -10.29
C ASP A 154 7.95 11.61 -10.50
N LEU A 155 7.08 10.64 -10.21
CA LEU A 155 5.63 10.80 -10.28
C LEU A 155 5.09 11.84 -9.28
N PHE A 156 5.63 11.88 -8.06
CA PHE A 156 5.31 12.91 -7.07
C PHE A 156 5.47 14.33 -7.62
N SER A 157 6.51 14.52 -8.45
CA SER A 157 6.82 15.79 -9.10
C SER A 157 6.03 16.02 -10.39
N ALA A 158 5.43 14.97 -10.98
CA ALA A 158 4.90 14.97 -12.35
C ALA A 158 3.49 15.53 -12.52
N GLY A 159 2.80 15.96 -11.46
CA GLY A 159 1.47 16.56 -11.59
C GLY A 159 0.38 15.54 -11.89
N ASP A 160 -0.57 15.95 -12.73
CA ASP A 160 -1.71 15.13 -13.18
C ASP A 160 -1.29 13.82 -13.87
N LYS A 161 -0.05 13.74 -14.35
CA LYS A 161 0.52 12.51 -14.95
C LYS A 161 0.62 11.35 -13.96
N ALA A 162 0.59 11.63 -12.65
CA ALA A 162 0.59 10.60 -11.62
C ALA A 162 -0.80 9.97 -11.39
N THR A 163 -1.87 10.51 -11.97
CA THR A 163 -3.25 10.03 -11.76
C THR A 163 -3.44 8.52 -12.05
N PRO A 164 -2.89 7.95 -13.14
CA PRO A 164 -2.98 6.50 -13.40
C PRO A 164 -2.30 5.62 -12.35
N TYR A 165 -1.38 6.20 -11.56
CA TYR A 165 -0.62 5.52 -10.52
C TYR A 165 -1.14 5.83 -9.11
N THR A 166 -2.23 6.60 -9.01
CA THR A 166 -2.76 7.09 -7.73
C THR A 166 -3.98 6.30 -7.30
N PHE A 167 -4.04 5.98 -6.01
CA PHE A 167 -5.14 5.30 -5.36
C PHE A 167 -5.61 6.07 -4.13
N TYR A 168 -6.93 6.21 -3.97
CA TYR A 168 -7.53 6.80 -2.77
C TYR A 168 -7.63 5.73 -1.69
N LYS A 169 -6.95 5.96 -0.56
CA LYS A 169 -7.03 5.08 0.62
C LYS A 169 -8.22 5.51 1.48
N THR A 170 -9.20 4.63 1.62
CA THR A 170 -10.29 4.81 2.58
C THR A 170 -10.18 3.80 3.70
N PHE A 171 -10.62 4.18 4.90
CA PHE A 171 -10.67 3.30 6.05
C PHE A 171 -12.11 2.88 6.31
N SER A 172 -12.34 1.56 6.38
CA SER A 172 -13.63 0.95 6.70
C SER A 172 -13.43 0.00 7.87
N GLY A 173 -13.65 0.51 9.09
CA GLY A 173 -13.63 -0.27 10.33
C GLY A 173 -12.24 -0.78 10.74
N SER A 174 -11.79 -1.88 10.15
CA SER A 174 -10.48 -2.50 10.40
C SER A 174 -9.68 -2.75 9.11
N THR A 175 -10.25 -2.41 7.96
CA THR A 175 -9.66 -2.67 6.64
C THR A 175 -9.52 -1.36 5.87
N HIS A 176 -8.55 -1.34 4.96
CA HIS A 176 -8.39 -0.25 4.01
C HIS A 176 -8.80 -0.71 2.63
N THR A 177 -9.46 0.18 1.88
CA THR A 177 -9.69 -0.03 0.45
C THR A 177 -8.92 1.01 -0.34
N PHE A 178 -8.52 0.63 -1.55
CA PHE A 178 -7.73 1.45 -2.45
C PHE A 178 -8.46 1.58 -3.77
N GLU A 179 -9.08 2.74 -4.00
CA GLU A 179 -9.81 3.05 -5.23
C GLU A 179 -8.89 3.73 -6.24
N ALA A 180 -8.92 3.30 -7.51
CA ALA A 180 -8.09 3.88 -8.56
C ALA A 180 -8.54 5.30 -8.92
N ALA A 181 -7.66 6.29 -8.82
CA ALA A 181 -7.99 7.68 -9.11
C ALA A 181 -8.34 7.91 -10.60
N ALA A 182 -7.70 7.16 -11.51
CA ALA A 182 -8.01 7.19 -12.94
C ALA A 182 -9.32 6.48 -13.32
N PHE A 183 -9.86 5.62 -12.43
CA PHE A 183 -11.06 4.83 -12.71
C PHE A 183 -12.00 4.80 -11.49
N PRO A 184 -12.86 5.81 -11.34
CA PRO A 184 -13.82 5.86 -10.23
C PRO A 184 -14.67 4.59 -10.12
N GLY A 185 -14.85 4.10 -8.89
CA GLY A 185 -15.56 2.87 -8.55
C GLY A 185 -14.76 1.58 -8.79
N ARG A 186 -13.49 1.65 -9.17
CA ARG A 186 -12.61 0.48 -9.34
C ARG A 186 -11.61 0.41 -8.19
N PHE A 187 -11.53 -0.77 -7.57
CA PHE A 187 -10.72 -0.98 -6.38
C PHE A 187 -9.62 -2.01 -6.64
N LEU A 188 -8.51 -1.89 -5.93
CA LEU A 188 -7.53 -2.97 -5.83
C LEU A 188 -8.18 -4.18 -5.16
N SER A 189 -8.08 -5.33 -5.81
CA SER A 189 -8.62 -6.60 -5.34
C SER A 189 -7.60 -7.72 -5.55
N THR A 190 -7.57 -8.66 -4.62
CA THR A 190 -6.83 -9.93 -4.77
C THR A 190 -7.77 -11.02 -5.30
N ALA A 191 -7.20 -12.04 -5.93
CA ALA A 191 -7.93 -13.21 -6.46
C ALA A 191 -8.05 -14.35 -5.44
#